data_AF-A0A9W8IF03-F1
#
_entry.id   AF-A0A9W8IF03-F1
#
_cell.length_a   1.000
_cell.length_b   1.000
_cell.length_c   1.000
_cell.angle_alpha   90.00
_cell.angle_beta   90.00
_cell.angle_gamma   90.00
#
_symmetry.space_group_name_H-M   'P 1'
#
loop_
_entity.id
_entity.type
_entity.pdbx_description
1 polymer ?
#
loop_
_entity_poly.entity_id
_entity_poly.type
_entity_poly.pdbx_seq_one_letter_code
_entity_poly.pdbx_strand_id
1 'polypeptide(L)'
;MSSATYLSAAKFVLLVGIDQYARHSDWGPQTLSAMAGFLAGRLSAPSWAEPWRDIAQALDGIDIPIEQCTLLAALTGHMRAQLVSIDALHAFFDGLDTLLADEPPVAEDALLLDSDSLFGVFVRRCLLAFAQLEFHRVGAFLCECQSALSRLEERAPAAPAMARMEMHEHIEHLIAALEDGVGASVPDVERQIRMCAAQLSDSSRLQFLRFLHLVRQGESHEAESALRRFFDSSYPRAVHQHALLYLAAMRVQLGMLDAARLALDEATHIARDCQDHHCLLFISCWHARLLVARFKHARLPSHMHAARSALSTLIDKAAHMRCSELQIVGYLLLSDLQLAASDGDGDCDRVFENLVRAQALAIEHNVPKQLSACRLALAQAWLRFGCPWVSQLYAQLPLPRATENEHAQKLRLLMSCQHRLCGYAPLPDCQFANPALSDHLFDASSSGL
;
A
#
# COMPACT_ATOMS: atom_id res chain seq x y z
N MET A 1 -6.39 30.15 2.34
CA MET A 1 -5.87 28.79 2.58
C MET A 1 -6.70 28.20 3.71
N SER A 2 -7.65 27.31 3.40
CA SER A 2 -8.48 26.64 4.41
C SER A 2 -7.60 25.64 5.15
N SER A 3 -7.19 25.93 6.38
CA SER A 3 -6.51 24.98 7.25
C SER A 3 -7.37 23.71 7.35
N ALA A 4 -6.82 22.58 6.93
CA ALA A 4 -7.48 21.30 7.06
C ALA A 4 -7.41 20.91 8.54
N THR A 5 -8.57 20.87 9.21
CA THR A 5 -8.67 20.44 10.59
C THR A 5 -8.27 18.97 10.70
N TYR A 6 -7.15 18.68 11.38
CA TYR A 6 -6.71 17.31 11.69
C TYR A 6 -7.66 16.65 12.71
N LEU A 7 -8.22 17.46 13.61
CA LEU A 7 -8.99 17.03 14.77
C LEU A 7 -10.43 16.65 14.36
N SER A 8 -10.90 15.50 14.83
CA SER A 8 -12.25 14.98 14.62
C SER A 8 -12.79 14.39 15.92
N ALA A 9 -14.11 14.22 16.03
CA ALA A 9 -14.73 13.64 17.22
C ALA A 9 -14.25 12.19 17.49
N ALA A 10 -13.95 11.41 16.45
CA ALA A 10 -13.37 10.08 16.58
C ALA A 10 -11.96 10.12 17.19
N LYS A 11 -11.12 11.06 16.74
CA LYS A 11 -9.80 11.28 17.33
C LYS A 11 -9.87 11.76 18.77
N PHE A 12 -10.88 12.55 19.12
CA PHE A 12 -11.12 12.97 20.50
C PHE A 12 -11.44 11.77 21.41
N VAL A 13 -12.25 10.81 20.96
CA VAL A 13 -12.51 9.57 21.72
C VAL A 13 -11.21 8.78 21.95
N LEU A 14 -10.37 8.65 20.93
CA LEU A 14 -9.06 8.00 21.07
C LEU A 14 -8.14 8.78 22.03
N LEU A 15 -8.18 10.11 21.99
CA LEU A 15 -7.39 10.98 22.86
C LEU A 15 -7.79 10.81 24.33
N VAL A 16 -9.09 10.76 24.63
CA VAL A 16 -9.62 10.46 25.96
C VAL A 16 -9.24 9.04 26.37
N GLY A 17 -9.28 8.07 25.45
CA GLY A 17 -8.78 6.72 25.71
C GLY A 17 -7.31 6.71 26.12
N ILE A 18 -6.45 7.43 25.40
CA ILE A 18 -5.01 7.51 25.74
C ILE A 18 -4.80 8.19 27.10
N ASP A 19 -5.54 9.25 27.40
CA ASP A 19 -5.47 9.94 28.70
C ASP A 19 -5.85 8.99 29.85
N GLN A 20 -6.94 8.23 29.70
CA GLN A 20 -7.38 7.27 30.71
C GLN A 20 -6.38 6.11 30.85
N TYR A 21 -5.85 5.59 29.73
CA TYR A 21 -4.80 4.57 29.74
C TYR A 21 -3.54 5.04 30.50
N ALA A 22 -3.17 6.32 30.35
CA ALA A 22 -2.00 6.88 31.00
C ALA A 22 -2.22 7.14 32.50
N ARG A 23 -3.43 7.52 32.92
CA ARG A 23 -3.74 7.90 34.31
C ARG A 23 -4.21 6.75 35.20
N HIS A 24 -4.75 5.69 34.62
CA HIS A 24 -5.33 4.56 35.37
C HIS A 24 -4.45 3.31 35.29
N SER A 25 -3.28 3.36 35.94
CA SER A 25 -2.39 2.21 36.10
C SER A 25 -3.00 1.10 36.98
N ASP A 26 -4.09 1.41 37.70
CA ASP A 26 -4.80 0.54 38.62
C ASP A 26 -5.76 -0.44 37.93
N TRP A 27 -6.22 -0.19 36.70
CA TRP A 27 -7.22 -1.00 35.97
C TRP A 27 -6.83 -2.47 35.68
N GLY A 28 -5.61 -2.87 36.04
CA GLY A 28 -5.11 -4.23 35.93
C GLY A 28 -4.52 -4.55 34.54
N PRO A 29 -3.58 -5.50 34.47
CA PRO A 29 -2.77 -5.74 33.26
C PRO A 29 -3.57 -6.27 32.07
N GLN A 30 -4.67 -7.00 32.30
CA GLN A 30 -5.51 -7.54 31.24
C GLN A 30 -6.31 -6.43 30.54
N THR A 31 -6.92 -5.54 31.32
CA THR A 31 -7.66 -4.36 30.85
C THR A 31 -6.73 -3.41 30.10
N LEU A 32 -5.57 -3.11 30.67
CA LEU A 32 -4.56 -2.25 30.03
C LEU A 32 -4.04 -2.84 28.72
N SER A 33 -3.79 -4.16 28.67
CA SER A 33 -3.37 -4.84 27.44
C SER A 33 -4.46 -4.82 26.36
N ALA A 34 -5.72 -5.08 26.73
CA ALA A 34 -6.85 -5.01 25.82
C ALA A 34 -7.07 -3.58 25.29
N MET A 35 -6.95 -2.58 26.16
CA MET A 35 -7.05 -1.17 25.82
C MET A 35 -5.90 -0.72 24.92
N ALA A 36 -4.66 -1.10 25.23
CA ALA A 36 -3.50 -0.82 24.38
C ALA A 36 -3.62 -1.48 23.01
N GLY A 37 -4.08 -2.74 22.95
CA GLY A 37 -4.35 -3.44 21.70
C GLY A 37 -5.44 -2.77 20.86
N PHE A 38 -6.51 -2.31 21.51
CA PHE A 38 -7.56 -1.51 20.86
C PHE A 38 -7.01 -0.18 20.34
N LEU A 39 -6.35 0.62 21.18
CA LEU A 39 -5.81 1.93 20.80
C LEU A 39 -4.76 1.81 19.68
N ALA A 40 -3.81 0.89 19.81
CA ALA A 40 -2.79 0.64 18.79
C ALA A 40 -3.40 0.14 17.48
N GLY A 41 -4.37 -0.76 17.55
CA GLY A 41 -5.12 -1.24 16.38
C GLY A 41 -5.88 -0.12 15.68
N ARG A 42 -6.50 0.79 16.43
CA ARG A 42 -7.27 1.93 15.88
C ARG A 42 -6.41 3.07 15.34
N LEU A 43 -5.25 3.32 15.94
CA LEU A 43 -4.29 4.30 15.45
C LEU A 43 -3.49 3.79 14.25
N SER A 44 -3.32 2.46 14.13
CA SER A 44 -2.66 1.83 12.98
C SER A 44 -3.62 1.56 11.81
N ALA A 45 -4.93 1.45 12.08
CA ALA A 45 -5.95 1.32 11.05
C ALA A 45 -6.34 2.70 10.49
N PRO A 46 -6.66 2.81 9.19
CA PRO A 46 -7.36 3.97 8.66
C PRO A 46 -8.75 4.04 9.30
N SER A 47 -8.87 4.84 10.35
CA SER A 47 -9.88 4.77 11.43
C SER A 47 -11.34 5.09 11.05
N TRP A 48 -11.74 5.04 9.78
CA TRP A 48 -12.90 5.81 9.31
C TRP A 48 -14.01 5.00 8.61
N ALA A 49 -13.94 3.67 8.57
CA ALA A 49 -14.99 2.84 7.94
C ALA A 49 -15.95 2.15 8.94
N GLU A 50 -15.64 2.13 10.22
CA GLU A 50 -16.48 1.45 11.20
C GLU A 50 -17.50 2.42 11.81
N PRO A 51 -18.82 2.11 11.75
CA PRO A 51 -19.83 2.89 12.45
C PRO A 51 -19.48 2.98 13.94
N TRP A 52 -19.87 4.09 14.61
CA TRP A 52 -19.75 4.24 16.07
C TRP A 52 -20.25 3.02 16.86
N ARG A 53 -21.15 2.24 16.27
CA ARG A 53 -21.59 0.93 16.77
C ARG A 53 -20.45 -0.06 17.00
N ASP A 54 -19.53 -0.22 16.07
CA ASP A 54 -18.47 -1.23 16.15
C ASP A 54 -17.38 -0.77 17.13
N ILE A 55 -17.13 0.54 17.19
CA ILE A 55 -16.31 1.17 18.23
C ILE A 55 -16.95 0.96 19.61
N ALA A 56 -18.25 1.23 19.75
CA ALA A 56 -18.98 1.02 20.99
C ALA A 56 -18.96 -0.45 21.42
N GLN A 57 -19.20 -1.39 20.49
CA GLN A 57 -19.16 -2.83 20.78
C GLN A 57 -17.77 -3.30 21.22
N ALA A 58 -16.71 -2.81 20.56
CA ALA A 58 -15.34 -3.15 20.94
C ALA A 58 -14.98 -2.62 22.34
N LEU A 59 -15.45 -1.42 22.70
CA LEU A 59 -15.26 -0.83 24.03
C LEU A 59 -16.15 -1.49 25.10
N ASP A 60 -17.35 -1.95 24.75
CA ASP A 60 -18.25 -2.66 25.67
C ASP A 60 -17.74 -4.07 26.00
N GLY A 61 -16.90 -4.65 25.13
CA GLY A 61 -16.28 -5.95 25.35
C GLY A 61 -15.09 -5.94 26.32
N ILE A 62 -14.72 -4.77 26.86
CA ILE A 62 -13.61 -4.61 27.82
C ILE A 62 -14.20 -4.21 29.18
N ASP A 63 -14.16 -5.14 30.12
CA ASP A 63 -14.64 -4.92 31.49
C ASP A 63 -13.57 -4.28 32.37
N ILE A 64 -13.95 -3.29 33.17
CA ILE A 64 -13.10 -2.69 34.21
C ILE A 64 -13.55 -3.26 35.56
N PRO A 65 -12.83 -4.26 36.12
CA PRO A 65 -13.28 -4.99 37.30
C PRO A 65 -13.34 -4.12 38.58
N ILE A 66 -12.52 -3.06 38.64
CA ILE A 66 -12.42 -2.19 39.82
C ILE A 66 -13.61 -1.24 39.92
N GLU A 67 -14.05 -0.69 38.79
CA GLU A 67 -15.14 0.28 38.73
C GLU A 67 -16.51 -0.37 38.48
N GLN A 68 -16.54 -1.69 38.24
CA GLN A 68 -17.76 -2.46 37.92
C GLN A 68 -18.51 -1.87 36.71
N CYS A 69 -17.77 -1.35 35.75
CA CYS A 69 -18.31 -0.71 34.55
C CYS A 69 -17.57 -1.22 33.31
N THR A 70 -18.15 -1.02 32.14
CA THR A 70 -17.46 -1.27 30.87
C THR A 70 -16.57 -0.08 30.51
N LEU A 71 -15.51 -0.32 29.75
CA LEU A 71 -14.63 0.77 29.28
C LEU A 71 -15.42 1.85 28.52
N LEU A 72 -16.47 1.46 27.80
CA LEU A 72 -17.39 2.38 27.16
C LEU A 72 -18.06 3.33 28.17
N ALA A 73 -18.56 2.81 29.30
CA ALA A 73 -19.22 3.60 30.33
C ALA A 73 -18.24 4.56 31.03
N ALA A 74 -17.02 4.11 31.31
CA ALA A 74 -15.96 4.95 31.88
C ALA A 74 -15.57 6.10 30.93
N LEU A 75 -15.29 5.77 29.66
CA LEU A 75 -14.89 6.76 28.66
C LEU A 75 -15.99 7.77 28.35
N THR A 76 -17.25 7.33 28.21
CA THR A 76 -18.39 8.24 27.99
C THR A 76 -18.63 9.16 29.20
N GLY A 77 -18.48 8.65 30.42
CA GLY A 77 -18.52 9.45 31.65
C GLY A 77 -17.45 10.55 31.65
N HIS A 78 -16.21 10.18 31.33
CA HIS A 78 -15.10 11.12 31.27
C HIS A 78 -15.29 12.17 30.15
N MET A 79 -15.68 11.74 28.94
CA MET A 79 -15.98 12.64 27.83
C MET A 79 -17.08 13.65 28.20
N ARG A 80 -18.12 13.22 28.91
CA ARG A 80 -19.19 14.13 29.34
C ARG A 80 -18.68 15.21 30.28
N ALA A 81 -17.72 14.90 31.15
CA ALA A 81 -17.10 15.87 32.04
C ALA A 81 -16.25 16.91 31.27
N GLN A 82 -15.53 16.48 30.22
CA GLN A 82 -14.68 17.37 29.42
C GLN A 82 -15.45 18.21 28.40
N LEU A 83 -16.62 17.76 27.96
CA LEU A 83 -17.43 18.43 26.92
C LEU A 83 -18.51 19.37 27.48
N VAL A 84 -18.44 19.76 28.75
CA VAL A 84 -19.41 20.68 29.39
C VAL A 84 -19.26 22.12 28.88
N SER A 85 -18.03 22.58 28.69
CA SER A 85 -17.72 23.94 28.27
C SER A 85 -16.45 23.98 27.41
N ILE A 86 -16.25 25.09 26.69
CA ILE A 86 -15.01 25.35 25.95
C ILE A 86 -13.82 25.38 26.91
N ASP A 87 -13.98 25.95 28.11
CA ASP A 87 -12.92 26.01 29.13
C ASP A 87 -12.53 24.61 29.63
N ALA A 88 -13.50 23.70 29.83
CA ALA A 88 -13.22 22.31 30.20
C ALA A 88 -12.45 21.58 29.09
N LEU A 89 -12.81 21.82 27.83
CA LEU A 89 -12.09 21.27 26.69
C LEU A 89 -10.65 21.80 26.61
N HIS A 90 -10.42 23.09 26.83
CA HIS A 90 -9.07 23.66 26.90
C HIS A 90 -8.27 23.06 28.06
N ALA A 91 -8.85 22.98 29.26
CA ALA A 91 -8.21 22.39 30.42
C ALA A 91 -7.82 20.92 30.19
N PHE A 92 -8.63 20.17 29.45
CA PHE A 92 -8.28 18.81 29.02
C PHE A 92 -7.04 18.78 28.11
N PHE A 93 -6.99 19.62 27.07
CA PHE A 93 -5.83 19.68 26.18
C PHE A 93 -4.56 20.16 26.90
N ASP A 94 -4.66 21.15 27.78
CA ASP A 94 -3.53 21.59 28.63
C ASP A 94 -3.06 20.45 29.55
N GLY A 95 -3.98 19.61 30.02
CA GLY A 95 -3.68 18.41 30.81
C GLY A 95 -2.90 17.34 30.04
N LEU A 96 -3.08 17.22 28.72
CA LEU A 96 -2.37 16.25 27.90
C LEU A 96 -0.89 16.60 27.69
N ASP A 97 -0.53 17.89 27.72
CA ASP A 97 0.88 18.31 27.67
C ASP A 97 1.69 17.71 28.82
N THR A 98 1.06 17.49 29.98
CA THR A 98 1.72 16.89 31.15
C THR A 98 2.06 15.40 30.95
N LEU A 99 1.39 14.71 30.03
CA LEU A 99 1.65 13.31 29.70
C LEU A 99 2.87 13.12 28.79
N LEU A 100 3.30 14.18 28.11
CA LEU A 100 4.42 14.17 27.15
C LEU A 100 5.72 14.74 27.73
N ALA A 101 5.74 15.11 29.01
CA ALA A 101 6.91 15.70 29.65
C ALA A 101 8.00 14.65 29.93
N ASP A 102 9.26 15.00 29.72
CA ASP A 102 10.42 14.16 30.03
C ASP A 102 10.68 14.02 31.54
N GLU A 103 10.04 14.85 32.36
CA GLU A 103 10.14 14.81 33.82
C GLU A 103 8.96 14.02 34.42
N PRO A 104 9.20 13.03 35.29
CA PRO A 104 8.13 12.28 35.94
C PRO A 104 7.23 13.23 36.73
N PRO A 105 5.90 13.15 36.54
CA PRO A 105 4.99 13.98 37.31
C PRO A 105 5.16 13.67 38.80
N VAL A 106 4.93 14.67 39.63
CA VAL A 106 4.97 14.55 41.10
C VAL A 106 3.88 13.59 41.63
N ALA A 107 2.93 13.17 40.79
CA ALA A 107 1.92 12.16 41.10
C ALA A 107 2.44 10.75 40.72
N GLU A 108 2.58 9.88 41.72
CA GLU A 108 3.33 8.61 41.66
C GLU A 108 2.75 7.52 40.72
N ASP A 109 1.59 7.73 40.08
CA ASP A 109 0.83 6.65 39.43
C ASP A 109 0.52 6.83 37.92
N ALA A 110 1.03 7.89 37.27
CA ALA A 110 0.78 8.15 35.85
C ALA A 110 1.88 7.59 34.93
N LEU A 111 1.48 6.87 33.87
CA LEU A 111 2.37 6.41 32.81
C LEU A 111 2.75 7.59 31.90
N LEU A 112 4.04 7.92 31.88
CA LEU A 112 4.59 8.87 30.91
C LEU A 112 4.61 8.27 29.50
N LEU A 113 4.14 9.05 28.52
CA LEU A 113 4.18 8.66 27.11
C LEU A 113 5.50 9.13 26.50
N ASP A 114 6.26 8.20 25.94
CA ASP A 114 7.45 8.54 25.15
C ASP A 114 7.01 9.38 23.93
N SER A 115 7.69 10.50 23.72
CA SER A 115 7.40 11.46 22.65
C SER A 115 7.53 10.86 21.24
N ASP A 116 8.38 9.83 21.08
CA ASP A 116 8.58 9.09 19.84
C ASP A 116 7.66 7.87 19.71
N SER A 117 6.89 7.54 20.76
CA SER A 117 5.90 6.47 20.69
C SER A 117 4.72 6.84 19.80
N LEU A 118 4.03 5.82 19.28
CA LEU A 118 2.82 6.00 18.46
C LEU A 118 1.72 6.81 19.20
N PHE A 119 1.58 6.64 20.52
CA PHE A 119 0.68 7.46 21.33
C PHE A 119 1.19 8.90 21.49
N GLY A 120 2.48 9.09 21.77
CA GLY A 120 3.09 10.41 21.93
C GLY A 120 2.99 11.27 20.66
N VAL A 121 3.33 10.69 19.50
CA VAL A 121 3.20 11.34 18.20
C VAL A 121 1.75 11.73 17.90
N PHE A 122 0.79 10.86 18.23
CA PHE A 122 -0.63 11.14 18.01
C PHE A 122 -1.14 12.28 18.92
N VAL A 123 -0.83 12.25 20.21
CA VAL A 123 -1.22 13.29 21.18
C VAL A 123 -0.63 14.65 20.76
N ARG A 124 0.66 14.69 20.42
CA ARG A 124 1.34 15.91 19.94
C ARG A 124 0.70 16.49 18.68
N ARG A 125 0.32 15.64 17.72
CA ARG A 125 -0.40 16.08 16.51
C ARG A 125 -1.78 16.66 16.85
N CYS A 126 -2.50 16.05 17.79
CA CYS A 126 -3.80 16.57 18.24
C CYS A 126 -3.67 17.91 18.95
N LEU A 127 -2.66 18.08 19.81
CA LEU A 127 -2.36 19.33 20.50
C LEU A 127 -2.02 20.45 19.52
N LEU A 128 -1.11 20.19 18.58
CA LEU A 128 -0.76 21.15 17.52
C LEU A 128 -1.97 21.53 16.67
N ALA A 129 -2.82 20.56 16.34
CA ALA A 129 -4.03 20.81 15.57
C ALA A 129 -5.04 21.66 16.35
N PHE A 130 -5.22 21.39 17.64
CA PHE A 130 -6.11 22.14 18.52
C PHE A 130 -5.63 23.58 18.74
N ALA A 131 -4.32 23.77 18.96
CA ALA A 131 -3.70 25.08 19.10
C ALA A 131 -3.82 25.95 17.83
N GLN A 132 -3.98 25.33 16.65
CA GLN A 132 -4.20 26.02 15.38
C GLN A 132 -5.67 26.37 15.12
N LEU A 133 -6.61 25.95 15.98
CA LEU A 133 -8.03 26.25 15.80
C LEU A 133 -8.34 27.69 16.19
N GLU A 134 -9.07 28.38 15.31
CA GLU A 134 -9.71 29.64 15.67
C GLU A 134 -10.85 29.40 16.67
N PHE A 135 -11.14 30.39 17.52
CA PHE A 135 -12.16 30.27 18.57
C PHE A 135 -13.53 29.76 18.07
N HIS A 136 -13.99 30.23 16.90
CA HIS A 136 -15.25 29.77 16.30
C HIS A 136 -15.22 28.30 15.87
N ARG A 137 -14.04 27.77 15.51
CA ARG A 137 -13.82 26.36 15.16
C ARG A 137 -13.76 25.47 16.37
N VAL A 138 -13.22 25.97 17.49
CA VAL A 138 -13.26 25.26 18.78
C VAL A 138 -14.70 25.02 19.22
N GLY A 139 -15.58 26.03 19.10
CA GLY A 139 -17.01 25.88 19.39
C GLY A 139 -17.71 24.86 18.47
N ALA A 140 -17.42 24.89 17.16
CA ALA A 140 -17.94 23.90 16.22
C ALA A 140 -17.47 22.47 16.55
N PHE A 141 -16.18 22.32 16.87
CA PHE A 141 -15.59 21.05 17.27
C PHE A 141 -16.19 20.50 18.57
N LEU A 142 -16.45 21.36 19.57
CA LEU A 142 -17.16 20.97 20.79
C LEU A 142 -18.56 20.41 20.47
N CYS A 143 -19.34 21.09 19.63
CA CYS A 143 -20.65 20.60 19.18
C CYS A 143 -20.56 19.26 18.43
N GLU A 144 -19.54 19.09 17.58
CA GLU A 144 -19.28 17.83 16.88
C GLU A 144 -19.00 16.69 17.88
N CYS A 145 -18.14 16.92 18.86
CA CYS A 145 -17.82 15.96 19.92
C CYS A 145 -19.04 15.61 20.78
N GLN A 146 -19.86 16.59 21.16
CA GLN A 146 -21.12 16.35 21.89
C GLN A 146 -22.09 15.49 21.07
N SER A 147 -22.25 15.78 19.77
CA SER A 147 -23.10 14.99 18.89
C SER A 147 -22.59 13.55 18.71
N ALA A 148 -21.27 13.37 18.68
CA ALA A 148 -20.63 12.06 18.60
C ALA A 148 -20.81 11.27 19.90
N LEU A 149 -20.70 11.92 21.06
CA LEU A 149 -20.96 11.30 22.35
C LEU A 149 -22.38 10.77 22.45
N SER A 150 -23.39 11.56 22.07
CA SER A 150 -24.78 11.08 22.03
C SER A 150 -24.97 9.89 21.09
N ARG A 151 -24.31 9.87 19.92
CA ARG A 151 -24.36 8.73 18.99
C ARG A 151 -23.69 7.48 19.53
N LEU A 152 -22.58 7.64 20.26
CA LEU A 152 -21.87 6.56 20.91
C LEU A 152 -22.75 5.91 21.99
N GLU A 153 -23.46 6.72 22.77
CA GLU A 153 -24.44 6.27 23.77
C GLU A 153 -25.65 5.58 23.13
N GLU A 154 -26.20 6.15 22.05
CA GLU A 154 -27.36 5.59 21.33
C GLU A 154 -27.00 4.37 20.44
N ARG A 155 -25.70 4.03 20.33
CA ARG A 155 -25.17 2.99 19.42
C ARG A 155 -25.65 3.20 17.96
N ALA A 156 -25.85 4.47 17.60
CA ALA A 156 -26.43 4.87 16.33
C ALA A 156 -25.38 4.81 15.20
N PRO A 157 -25.74 4.42 13.96
CA PRO A 157 -24.83 4.49 12.83
C PRO A 157 -24.44 5.95 12.57
N ALA A 158 -23.14 6.21 12.46
CA ALA A 158 -22.63 7.54 12.15
C ALA A 158 -22.97 7.94 10.71
N ALA A 159 -23.38 9.19 10.49
CA ALA A 159 -23.08 9.84 9.22
C ALA A 159 -21.59 10.23 9.24
N PRO A 160 -20.77 9.81 8.27
CA PRO A 160 -19.34 10.11 8.25
C PRO A 160 -19.14 11.58 7.85
N ALA A 161 -19.16 12.47 8.84
CA ALA A 161 -18.54 13.80 8.69
C ALA A 161 -17.02 13.58 8.81
N MET A 162 -16.37 13.36 7.67
CA MET A 162 -14.94 13.05 7.62
C MET A 162 -14.14 14.36 7.69
N ALA A 163 -13.11 14.41 8.55
CA ALA A 163 -12.23 15.56 8.56
C ALA A 163 -11.43 15.59 7.26
N ARG A 164 -11.18 16.80 6.71
CA ARG A 164 -10.51 16.96 5.40
C ARG A 164 -9.20 16.18 5.31
N MET A 165 -8.39 16.15 6.37
CA MET A 165 -7.07 15.52 6.34
C MET A 165 -7.16 13.98 6.37
N GLU A 166 -8.11 13.43 7.12
CA GLU A 166 -8.42 11.98 7.13
C GLU A 166 -8.86 11.53 5.74
N MET A 167 -9.58 12.38 5.01
CA MET A 167 -10.00 12.09 3.65
C MET A 167 -8.84 12.13 2.64
N HIS A 168 -7.78 12.91 2.89
CA HIS A 168 -6.56 12.83 2.08
C HIS A 168 -5.81 11.52 2.36
N GLU A 169 -5.65 11.12 3.62
CA GLU A 169 -5.04 9.83 4.00
C GLU A 169 -5.84 8.63 3.46
N HIS A 170 -7.17 8.75 3.39
CA HIS A 170 -8.03 7.77 2.74
C HIS A 170 -7.75 7.68 1.23
N ILE A 171 -7.66 8.83 0.54
CA ILE A 171 -7.33 8.87 -0.88
C ILE A 171 -5.97 8.20 -1.13
N GLU A 172 -4.96 8.45 -0.28
CA GLU A 172 -3.65 7.79 -0.36
C GLU A 172 -3.75 6.26 -0.23
N HIS A 173 -4.53 5.77 0.75
CA HIS A 173 -4.77 4.34 0.92
C HIS A 173 -5.47 3.72 -0.28
N LEU A 174 -6.45 4.41 -0.87
CA LEU A 174 -7.14 3.94 -2.07
C LEU A 174 -6.21 3.91 -3.28
N ILE A 175 -5.36 4.92 -3.45
CA ILE A 175 -4.33 4.95 -4.49
C ILE A 175 -3.40 3.74 -4.32
N ALA A 176 -2.85 3.54 -3.12
CA ALA A 176 -1.98 2.40 -2.83
C ALA A 176 -2.67 1.06 -3.10
N ALA A 177 -3.94 0.90 -2.68
CA ALA A 177 -4.71 -0.31 -2.94
C ALA A 177 -4.96 -0.55 -4.44
N LEU A 178 -5.22 0.50 -5.22
CA LEU A 178 -5.42 0.39 -6.67
C LEU A 178 -4.12 0.13 -7.43
N GLU A 179 -2.98 0.64 -6.94
CA GLU A 179 -1.65 0.39 -7.50
C GLU A 179 -1.12 -1.01 -7.14
N ASP A 180 -1.40 -1.50 -5.93
CA ASP A 180 -0.97 -2.82 -5.44
C ASP A 180 -1.82 -3.95 -6.04
N GLY A 181 -3.12 -3.70 -6.25
CA GLY A 181 -4.07 -4.72 -6.66
C GLY A 181 -4.21 -4.85 -8.17
N VAL A 182 -3.32 -5.60 -8.85
CA VAL A 182 -3.67 -6.19 -10.16
C VAL A 182 -4.76 -7.25 -9.90
N GLY A 183 -6.03 -6.87 -9.99
CA GLY A 183 -7.18 -7.78 -9.83
C GLY A 183 -7.91 -7.73 -8.48
N ALA A 184 -7.45 -6.95 -7.49
CA ALA A 184 -8.24 -6.70 -6.30
C ALA A 184 -9.43 -5.79 -6.67
N SER A 185 -10.65 -6.34 -6.66
CA SER A 185 -11.87 -5.54 -6.65
C SER A 185 -11.97 -4.92 -5.27
N VAL A 186 -11.50 -3.67 -5.12
CA VAL A 186 -11.86 -2.89 -3.94
C VAL A 186 -13.38 -2.67 -4.05
N PRO A 187 -14.20 -3.22 -3.13
CA PRO A 187 -15.64 -3.04 -3.21
C PRO A 187 -15.96 -1.56 -3.05
N ASP A 188 -16.85 -1.05 -3.89
CA ASP A 188 -17.44 0.29 -3.75
C ASP A 188 -16.50 1.50 -3.86
N VAL A 189 -15.37 1.38 -4.56
CA VAL A 189 -14.47 2.51 -4.88
C VAL A 189 -15.23 3.68 -5.49
N GLU A 190 -16.17 3.40 -6.39
CA GLU A 190 -17.04 4.39 -7.02
C GLU A 190 -17.85 5.20 -5.98
N ARG A 191 -18.37 4.53 -4.94
CA ARG A 191 -19.11 5.18 -3.86
C ARG A 191 -18.18 6.02 -3.00
N GLN A 192 -17.00 5.50 -2.67
CA GLN A 192 -15.99 6.19 -1.88
C GLN A 192 -15.46 7.43 -2.61
N ILE A 193 -15.22 7.35 -3.92
CA ILE A 193 -14.84 8.50 -4.77
C ILE A 193 -15.96 9.55 -4.76
N ARG A 194 -17.24 9.16 -4.89
CA ARG A 194 -18.38 10.10 -4.85
C ARG A 194 -18.50 10.79 -3.50
N MET A 195 -18.31 10.05 -2.41
CA MET A 195 -18.29 10.62 -1.06
C MET A 195 -17.14 11.62 -0.88
N CYS A 196 -15.92 11.26 -1.31
CA CYS A 196 -14.78 12.16 -1.26
C CYS A 196 -14.97 13.39 -2.16
N ALA A 197 -15.55 13.23 -3.35
CA ALA A 197 -15.81 14.31 -4.29
C ALA A 197 -16.84 15.33 -3.77
N ALA A 198 -17.82 14.88 -2.98
CA ALA A 198 -18.81 15.77 -2.38
C ALA A 198 -18.20 16.75 -1.34
N GLN A 199 -17.07 16.39 -0.73
CA GLN A 199 -16.42 17.16 0.34
C GLN A 199 -15.05 17.75 -0.07
N LEU A 200 -14.39 17.20 -1.11
CA LEU A 200 -13.09 17.61 -1.64
C LEU A 200 -13.09 17.72 -3.17
N SER A 201 -13.94 18.59 -3.74
CA SER A 201 -14.00 18.81 -5.20
C SER A 201 -12.67 19.26 -5.82
N ASP A 202 -11.85 19.99 -5.05
CA ASP A 202 -10.63 20.65 -5.52
C ASP A 202 -9.34 19.87 -5.24
N SER A 203 -9.44 18.63 -4.75
CA SER A 203 -8.25 17.82 -4.46
C SER A 203 -7.63 17.24 -5.74
N SER A 204 -6.37 17.56 -6.01
CA SER A 204 -5.62 16.98 -7.13
C SER A 204 -5.47 15.47 -6.98
N ARG A 205 -5.15 14.98 -5.77
CA ARG A 205 -5.02 13.55 -5.47
C ARG A 205 -6.31 12.78 -5.74
N LEU A 206 -7.48 13.39 -5.51
CA LEU A 206 -8.77 12.79 -5.89
C LEU A 206 -8.90 12.61 -7.42
N GLN A 207 -8.41 13.57 -8.21
CA GLN A 207 -8.40 13.43 -9.68
C GLN A 207 -7.47 12.31 -10.13
N PHE A 208 -6.33 12.10 -9.45
CA PHE A 208 -5.43 10.98 -9.71
C PHE A 208 -6.08 9.63 -9.34
N LEU A 209 -6.77 9.56 -8.19
CA LEU A 209 -7.55 8.37 -7.80
C LEU A 209 -8.64 8.04 -8.84
N ARG A 210 -9.37 9.06 -9.30
CA ARG A 210 -10.38 8.91 -10.35
C ARG A 210 -9.76 8.44 -11.67
N PHE A 211 -8.59 8.95 -12.04
CA PHE A 211 -7.83 8.47 -13.20
C PHE A 211 -7.52 6.96 -13.07
N LEU A 212 -6.93 6.51 -11.96
CA LEU A 212 -6.61 5.08 -11.77
C LEU A 212 -7.84 4.18 -11.86
N HIS A 213 -8.96 4.62 -11.29
CA HIS A 213 -10.24 3.91 -11.36
C HIS A 213 -10.78 3.82 -12.80
N LEU A 214 -10.82 4.94 -13.53
CA LEU A 214 -11.32 5.00 -14.90
C LEU A 214 -10.46 4.20 -15.88
N VAL A 215 -9.14 4.18 -15.70
CA VAL A 215 -8.23 3.36 -16.51
C VAL A 215 -8.55 1.87 -16.36
N ARG A 216 -8.90 1.43 -15.14
CA ARG A 216 -9.30 0.03 -14.89
C ARG A 216 -10.68 -0.30 -15.48
N GLN A 217 -11.56 0.69 -15.57
CA GLN A 217 -12.87 0.55 -16.24
C GLN A 217 -12.78 0.59 -17.77
N GLY A 218 -11.68 1.11 -18.33
CA GLY A 218 -11.48 1.24 -19.77
C GLY A 218 -11.97 2.57 -20.37
N GLU A 219 -12.41 3.52 -19.55
CA GLU A 219 -13.00 4.79 -19.98
C GLU A 219 -11.93 5.82 -20.36
N SER A 220 -11.50 5.83 -21.62
CA SER A 220 -10.37 6.63 -22.10
C SER A 220 -10.55 8.14 -21.97
N HIS A 221 -11.71 8.68 -22.39
CA HIS A 221 -11.93 10.12 -22.46
C HIS A 221 -12.04 10.76 -21.07
N GLU A 222 -12.77 10.12 -20.16
CA GLU A 222 -12.87 10.59 -18.78
C GLU A 222 -11.52 10.48 -18.06
N ALA A 223 -10.78 9.39 -18.27
CA ALA A 223 -9.46 9.20 -17.67
C ALA A 223 -8.47 10.30 -18.10
N GLU A 224 -8.45 10.66 -19.39
CA GLU A 224 -7.60 11.74 -19.89
C GLU A 224 -7.99 13.10 -19.27
N SER A 225 -9.29 13.37 -19.11
CA SER A 225 -9.76 14.60 -18.47
C SER A 225 -9.37 14.69 -16.99
N ALA A 226 -9.46 13.57 -16.24
CA ALA A 226 -9.07 13.51 -14.84
C ALA A 226 -7.55 13.68 -14.67
N LEU A 227 -6.75 13.07 -15.56
CA LEU A 227 -5.30 13.20 -15.57
C LEU A 227 -4.85 14.66 -15.83
N ARG A 228 -5.46 15.33 -16.81
CA ARG A 228 -5.18 16.74 -17.09
C ARG A 228 -5.48 17.61 -15.87
N ARG A 229 -6.64 17.44 -15.25
CA ARG A 229 -7.01 18.16 -14.01
C ARG A 229 -6.03 17.92 -12.86
N PHE A 230 -5.48 16.71 -12.73
CA PHE A 230 -4.44 16.41 -11.74
C PHE A 230 -3.17 17.22 -11.98
N PHE A 231 -2.68 17.28 -13.22
CA PHE A 231 -1.45 18.02 -13.55
C PHE A 231 -1.66 19.53 -13.61
N ASP A 232 -2.81 20.02 -14.07
CA ASP A 232 -3.16 21.44 -14.09
C ASP A 232 -3.23 22.04 -12.68
N SER A 233 -3.59 21.22 -11.68
CA SER A 233 -3.67 21.62 -10.27
C SER A 233 -2.37 21.43 -9.48
N SER A 234 -1.42 20.63 -9.97
CA SER A 234 -0.24 20.17 -9.20
C SER A 234 1.10 20.84 -9.58
N TYR A 235 1.14 22.14 -9.89
CA TYR A 235 2.39 22.95 -10.10
C TYR A 235 3.06 22.84 -11.51
N PRO A 236 4.08 23.67 -11.87
CA PRO A 236 4.33 24.16 -13.25
C PRO A 236 4.99 23.15 -14.19
N ARG A 237 5.18 23.57 -15.46
CA ARG A 237 5.71 22.87 -16.67
C ARG A 237 6.69 21.70 -16.49
N ALA A 238 7.48 21.63 -15.42
CA ALA A 238 8.44 20.57 -15.12
C ALA A 238 7.81 19.19 -14.79
N VAL A 239 6.48 19.08 -14.77
CA VAL A 239 5.76 17.80 -14.57
C VAL A 239 5.10 17.32 -15.87
N HIS A 240 5.22 18.07 -16.97
CA HIS A 240 4.54 17.74 -18.23
C HIS A 240 5.05 16.43 -18.85
N GLN A 241 6.35 16.13 -18.74
CA GLN A 241 6.91 14.87 -19.20
C GLN A 241 6.33 13.67 -18.45
N HIS A 242 6.03 13.81 -17.16
CA HIS A 242 5.35 12.78 -16.39
C HIS A 242 3.88 12.64 -16.81
N ALA A 243 3.19 13.74 -17.08
CA ALA A 243 1.82 13.70 -17.58
C ALA A 243 1.70 12.93 -18.90
N LEU A 244 2.60 13.20 -19.85
CA LEU A 244 2.66 12.48 -21.12
C LEU A 244 3.03 11.00 -20.92
N LEU A 245 3.90 10.70 -19.95
CA LEU A 245 4.24 9.32 -19.60
C LEU A 245 3.04 8.53 -19.06
N TYR A 246 2.25 9.11 -18.13
CA TYR A 246 1.02 8.48 -17.64
C TYR A 246 -0.04 8.32 -18.74
N LEU A 247 -0.15 9.32 -19.62
CA LEU A 247 -1.03 9.27 -20.78
C LEU A 247 -0.62 8.14 -21.76
N ALA A 248 0.67 8.01 -22.04
CA ALA A 248 1.20 6.94 -22.87
C ALA A 248 0.97 5.56 -22.23
N ALA A 249 1.26 5.42 -20.93
CA ALA A 249 1.04 4.20 -20.17
C ALA A 249 -0.42 3.72 -20.25
N MET A 250 -1.35 4.63 -20.03
CA MET A 250 -2.80 4.39 -20.15
C MET A 250 -3.18 3.96 -21.58
N ARG A 251 -2.70 4.67 -22.60
CA ARG A 251 -2.98 4.32 -24.00
C ARG A 251 -2.42 2.97 -24.41
N VAL A 252 -1.27 2.55 -23.88
CA VAL A 252 -0.73 1.19 -24.08
C VAL A 252 -1.65 0.14 -23.45
N GLN A 253 -2.15 0.39 -22.23
CA GLN A 253 -3.07 -0.52 -21.54
C GLN A 253 -4.41 -0.67 -22.27
N LEU A 254 -4.90 0.41 -22.89
CA LEU A 254 -6.13 0.40 -23.69
C LEU A 254 -5.93 -0.11 -25.14
N GLY A 255 -4.71 -0.48 -25.53
CA GLY A 255 -4.40 -0.97 -26.88
C GLY A 255 -4.31 0.09 -27.98
N MET A 256 -4.32 1.38 -27.63
CA MET A 256 -4.18 2.52 -28.57
C MET A 256 -2.71 2.76 -28.93
N LEU A 257 -2.07 1.80 -29.60
CA LEU A 257 -0.61 1.76 -29.77
C LEU A 257 -0.02 2.96 -30.53
N ASP A 258 -0.70 3.47 -31.56
CA ASP A 258 -0.19 4.61 -32.34
C ASP A 258 -0.29 5.93 -31.58
N ALA A 259 -1.39 6.14 -30.85
CA ALA A 259 -1.57 7.31 -29.98
C ALA A 259 -0.62 7.28 -28.77
N ALA A 260 -0.29 6.07 -28.28
CA ALA A 260 0.72 5.89 -27.25
C ALA A 260 2.13 6.23 -27.76
N ARG A 261 2.46 5.80 -28.99
CA ARG A 261 3.76 6.12 -29.61
C ARG A 261 3.98 7.63 -29.71
N LEU A 262 3.00 8.36 -30.24
CA LEU A 262 3.10 9.82 -30.37
C LEU A 262 3.29 10.51 -29.01
N ALA A 263 2.60 10.04 -27.97
CA ALA A 263 2.76 10.56 -26.61
C ALA A 263 4.15 10.26 -26.03
N LEU A 264 4.72 9.09 -26.29
CA LEU A 264 6.09 8.74 -25.86
C LEU A 264 7.16 9.52 -26.61
N ASP A 265 6.99 9.75 -27.91
CA ASP A 265 7.91 10.54 -28.73
C ASP A 265 7.97 11.99 -28.20
N GLU A 266 6.81 12.59 -27.91
CA GLU A 266 6.71 13.91 -27.30
C GLU A 266 7.31 13.94 -25.88
N ALA A 267 6.99 12.95 -25.04
CA ALA A 267 7.57 12.84 -23.70
C ALA A 267 9.10 12.74 -23.75
N THR A 268 9.64 12.02 -24.75
CA THR A 268 11.09 11.89 -24.96
C THR A 268 11.73 13.21 -25.31
N HIS A 269 11.09 14.00 -26.19
CA HIS A 269 11.59 15.32 -26.57
C HIS A 269 11.67 16.23 -25.34
N ILE A 270 10.58 16.35 -24.59
CA ILE A 270 10.50 17.23 -23.42
C ILE A 270 11.43 16.77 -22.30
N ALA A 271 11.52 15.45 -22.03
CA ALA A 271 12.44 14.93 -21.01
C ALA A 271 13.92 15.16 -21.38
N ARG A 272 14.28 15.17 -22.68
CA ARG A 272 15.62 15.55 -23.14
C ARG A 272 15.88 17.03 -22.97
N ASP A 273 14.91 17.88 -23.31
CA ASP A 273 15.04 19.33 -23.12
C ASP A 273 15.22 19.68 -21.63
N CYS A 274 14.52 18.97 -20.75
CA CYS A 274 14.65 19.12 -19.29
C CYS A 274 15.85 18.37 -18.69
N GLN A 275 16.63 17.61 -19.48
CA GLN A 275 17.75 16.78 -19.01
C GLN A 275 17.38 15.79 -17.88
N ASP A 276 16.13 15.31 -17.86
CA ASP A 276 15.62 14.38 -16.85
C ASP A 276 15.93 12.93 -17.24
N HIS A 277 17.11 12.48 -16.83
CA HIS A 277 17.61 11.13 -17.13
C HIS A 277 16.77 10.02 -16.48
N HIS A 278 16.15 10.29 -15.32
CA HIS A 278 15.29 9.32 -14.66
C HIS A 278 13.98 9.13 -15.44
N CYS A 279 13.33 10.22 -15.84
CA CYS A 279 12.12 10.15 -16.66
C CYS A 279 12.40 9.49 -18.02
N LEU A 280 13.56 9.77 -18.64
CA LEU A 280 13.99 9.09 -19.87
C LEU A 280 14.13 7.57 -19.72
N LEU A 281 14.55 7.09 -18.54
CA LEU A 281 14.62 5.65 -18.26
C LEU A 281 13.22 5.03 -18.17
N PHE A 282 12.26 5.70 -17.51
CA PHE A 282 10.87 5.26 -17.47
C PHE A 282 10.20 5.30 -18.86
N ILE A 283 10.44 6.34 -19.65
CA ILE A 283 9.97 6.45 -21.04
C ILE A 283 10.53 5.29 -21.87
N SER A 284 11.82 4.95 -21.70
CA SER A 284 12.45 3.81 -22.38
C SER A 284 11.79 2.47 -22.01
N CYS A 285 11.39 2.29 -20.75
CA CYS A 285 10.64 1.12 -20.30
C CYS A 285 9.28 1.02 -21.00
N TRP A 286 8.51 2.11 -21.05
CA TRP A 286 7.22 2.14 -21.74
C TRP A 286 7.34 1.99 -23.26
N HIS A 287 8.40 2.52 -23.87
CA HIS A 287 8.70 2.29 -25.28
C HIS A 287 8.98 0.80 -25.55
N ALA A 288 9.74 0.13 -24.70
CA ALA A 288 9.96 -1.31 -24.81
C ALA A 288 8.65 -2.11 -24.67
N ARG A 289 7.78 -1.75 -23.71
CA ARG A 289 6.44 -2.35 -23.56
C ARG A 289 5.56 -2.17 -24.80
N LEU A 290 5.58 -0.97 -25.40
CA LEU A 290 4.85 -0.69 -26.64
C LEU A 290 5.33 -1.60 -27.78
N LEU A 291 6.64 -1.79 -27.94
CA LEU A 291 7.20 -2.68 -28.97
C LEU A 291 6.82 -4.14 -28.74
N VAL A 292 6.83 -4.61 -27.48
CA VAL A 292 6.36 -5.95 -27.11
C VAL A 292 4.87 -6.12 -27.45
N ALA A 293 4.03 -5.13 -27.12
CA ALA A 293 2.61 -5.15 -27.45
C ALA A 293 2.39 -5.21 -28.98
N ARG A 294 3.10 -4.38 -29.76
CA ARG A 294 3.04 -4.42 -31.24
C ARG A 294 3.45 -5.77 -31.81
N PHE A 295 4.48 -6.42 -31.24
CA PHE A 295 4.86 -7.77 -31.63
C PHE A 295 3.74 -8.78 -31.31
N LYS A 296 3.12 -8.72 -30.13
CA LYS A 296 2.00 -9.60 -29.77
C LYS A 296 0.81 -9.46 -30.72
N HIS A 297 0.54 -8.25 -31.21
CA HIS A 297 -0.54 -8.00 -32.18
C HIS A 297 -0.22 -8.45 -33.61
N ALA A 298 0.98 -8.12 -34.13
CA ALA A 298 1.31 -8.33 -35.54
C ALA A 298 2.20 -9.55 -35.84
N ARG A 299 2.88 -10.09 -34.82
CA ARG A 299 3.87 -11.20 -34.90
C ARG A 299 4.95 -11.03 -35.98
N LEU A 300 5.33 -9.79 -36.30
CA LEU A 300 6.36 -9.49 -37.29
C LEU A 300 7.78 -9.66 -36.69
N PRO A 301 8.71 -10.36 -37.37
CA PRO A 301 10.09 -10.54 -36.89
C PRO A 301 10.85 -9.23 -36.65
N SER A 302 10.57 -8.20 -37.46
CA SER A 302 11.16 -6.86 -37.30
C SER A 302 10.79 -6.22 -35.96
N HIS A 303 9.55 -6.39 -35.51
CA HIS A 303 9.09 -5.89 -34.22
C HIS A 303 9.71 -6.66 -33.05
N MET A 304 9.93 -7.96 -33.20
CA MET A 304 10.64 -8.77 -32.22
C MET A 304 12.09 -8.30 -32.03
N HIS A 305 12.82 -8.09 -33.12
CA HIS A 305 14.21 -7.63 -33.04
C HIS A 305 14.30 -6.24 -32.39
N ALA A 306 13.42 -5.31 -32.79
CA ALA A 306 13.34 -3.98 -32.20
C ALA A 306 13.01 -4.04 -30.69
N ALA A 307 12.03 -4.86 -30.29
CA ALA A 307 11.67 -5.03 -28.89
C ALA A 307 12.83 -5.62 -28.07
N ARG A 308 13.52 -6.65 -28.59
CA ARG A 308 14.67 -7.27 -27.92
C ARG A 308 15.82 -6.28 -27.73
N SER A 309 16.16 -5.52 -28.77
CA SER A 309 17.21 -4.48 -28.69
C SER A 309 16.83 -3.37 -27.70
N ALA A 310 15.58 -2.90 -27.73
CA ALA A 310 15.11 -1.91 -26.76
C ALA A 310 15.21 -2.43 -25.32
N LEU A 311 14.81 -3.68 -25.07
CA LEU A 311 14.88 -4.30 -23.75
C LEU A 311 16.32 -4.48 -23.25
N SER A 312 17.26 -4.90 -24.10
CA SER A 312 18.67 -5.00 -23.68
C SER A 312 19.24 -3.64 -23.30
N THR A 313 18.99 -2.61 -24.11
CA THR A 313 19.45 -1.25 -23.79
C THR A 313 18.81 -0.69 -22.51
N LEU A 314 17.55 -1.05 -22.23
CA LEU A 314 16.86 -0.69 -20.99
C LEU A 314 17.52 -1.35 -19.79
N ILE A 315 17.80 -2.66 -19.85
CA ILE A 315 18.43 -3.42 -18.77
C ILE A 315 19.80 -2.83 -18.44
N ASP A 316 20.61 -2.56 -19.47
CA ASP A 316 21.94 -1.98 -19.29
C ASP A 316 21.83 -0.59 -18.64
N LYS A 317 20.99 0.30 -19.18
CA LYS A 317 20.81 1.65 -18.61
C LYS A 317 20.25 1.62 -17.18
N ALA A 318 19.31 0.73 -16.90
CA ALA A 318 18.74 0.57 -15.56
C ALA A 318 19.80 0.08 -14.57
N ALA A 319 20.70 -0.83 -14.99
CA ALA A 319 21.82 -1.27 -14.17
C ALA A 319 22.79 -0.11 -13.87
N HIS A 320 23.13 0.71 -14.87
CA HIS A 320 24.01 1.87 -14.71
C HIS A 320 23.41 2.92 -13.76
N MET A 321 22.09 3.14 -13.83
CA MET A 321 21.35 4.06 -12.97
C MET A 321 20.90 3.44 -11.63
N ARG A 322 21.31 2.20 -11.32
CA ARG A 322 20.92 1.46 -10.10
C ARG A 322 19.41 1.37 -9.88
N CYS A 323 18.62 1.35 -10.95
CA CYS A 323 17.17 1.21 -10.91
C CYS A 323 16.78 -0.28 -11.02
N SER A 324 16.93 -1.02 -9.92
CA SER A 324 16.69 -2.47 -9.86
C SER A 324 15.26 -2.85 -10.29
N GLU A 325 14.26 -2.04 -9.93
CA GLU A 325 12.86 -2.28 -10.33
C GLU A 325 12.66 -2.35 -11.84
N LEU A 326 13.25 -1.40 -12.58
CA LEU A 326 13.15 -1.34 -14.04
C LEU A 326 14.00 -2.41 -14.70
N GLN A 327 15.12 -2.78 -14.08
CA GLN A 327 15.95 -3.89 -14.52
C GLN A 327 15.18 -5.22 -14.43
N ILE A 328 14.49 -5.46 -13.31
CA ILE A 328 13.62 -6.63 -13.11
C ILE A 328 12.50 -6.65 -14.16
N VAL A 329 11.81 -5.53 -14.36
CA VAL A 329 10.77 -5.40 -15.40
C VAL A 329 11.33 -5.68 -16.80
N GLY A 330 12.55 -5.23 -17.09
CA GLY A 330 13.22 -5.51 -18.37
C GLY A 330 13.42 -7.00 -18.61
N TYR A 331 13.93 -7.74 -17.62
CA TYR A 331 14.08 -9.19 -17.71
C TYR A 331 12.73 -9.92 -17.83
N LEU A 332 11.70 -9.48 -17.11
CA LEU A 332 10.34 -10.04 -17.22
C LEU A 332 9.71 -9.82 -18.60
N LEU A 333 9.89 -8.64 -19.19
CA LEU A 333 9.40 -8.36 -20.55
C LEU A 333 10.18 -9.14 -21.61
N LEU A 334 11.47 -9.40 -21.38
CA LEU A 334 12.30 -10.19 -22.28
C LEU A 334 11.87 -11.67 -22.29
N SER A 335 11.59 -12.24 -21.12
CA SER A 335 11.08 -13.61 -21.02
C SER A 335 9.68 -13.75 -21.63
N ASP A 336 8.78 -12.79 -21.40
CA ASP A 336 7.44 -12.75 -22.02
C ASP A 336 7.52 -12.61 -23.56
N LEU A 337 8.43 -11.78 -24.09
CA LEU A 337 8.67 -11.67 -25.53
C LEU A 337 9.18 -13.00 -26.12
N GLN A 338 10.08 -13.68 -25.43
CA GLN A 338 10.62 -14.98 -25.85
C GLN A 338 9.54 -16.06 -25.86
N LEU A 339 8.70 -16.13 -24.81
CA LEU A 339 7.56 -17.03 -24.73
C LEU A 339 6.52 -16.76 -25.82
N ALA A 340 6.31 -15.49 -26.20
CA ALA A 340 5.40 -15.13 -27.28
C ALA A 340 5.94 -15.46 -28.68
N ALA A 341 7.26 -15.54 -28.84
CA ALA A 341 7.92 -15.87 -30.10
C ALA A 341 8.09 -17.38 -30.33
N SER A 342 8.12 -18.19 -29.26
CA SER A 342 8.26 -19.63 -29.36
C SER A 342 6.93 -20.32 -29.68
N ASP A 343 6.68 -20.62 -30.95
CA ASP A 343 5.53 -21.44 -31.38
C ASP A 343 5.81 -22.97 -31.21
N GLY A 344 6.63 -23.37 -30.23
CA GLY A 344 6.78 -24.78 -29.81
C GLY A 344 8.20 -25.29 -29.54
N ASP A 345 9.25 -24.60 -29.99
CA ASP A 345 10.65 -25.05 -29.88
C ASP A 345 11.58 -23.94 -29.32
N GLY A 346 11.05 -23.16 -28.37
CA GLY A 346 11.73 -21.97 -27.86
C GLY A 346 12.96 -22.26 -27.01
N ASP A 347 13.90 -21.33 -26.99
CA ASP A 347 15.06 -21.27 -26.07
C ASP A 347 14.60 -21.27 -24.59
N CYS A 348 14.16 -22.42 -24.06
CA CYS A 348 13.69 -22.60 -22.68
C CYS A 348 14.72 -22.05 -21.68
N ASP A 349 15.99 -22.35 -21.94
CA ASP A 349 17.10 -21.98 -21.07
C ASP A 349 17.18 -20.47 -20.88
N ARG A 350 17.01 -19.69 -21.96
CA ARG A 350 17.07 -18.22 -21.90
C ARG A 350 15.86 -17.61 -21.19
N VAL A 351 14.68 -18.21 -21.34
CA VAL A 351 13.47 -17.77 -20.62
C VAL A 351 13.68 -17.94 -19.13
N PHE A 352 14.12 -19.13 -18.69
CA PHE A 352 14.36 -19.41 -17.27
C PHE A 352 15.54 -18.64 -16.72
N GLU A 353 16.63 -18.46 -17.48
CA GLU A 353 17.76 -17.64 -17.08
C GLU A 353 17.34 -16.20 -16.78
N ASN A 354 16.55 -15.59 -17.67
CA ASN A 354 16.03 -14.23 -17.48
C ASN A 354 15.10 -14.14 -16.24
N LEU A 355 14.24 -15.14 -16.03
CA LEU A 355 13.34 -15.18 -14.88
C LEU A 355 14.08 -15.38 -13.55
N VAL A 356 15.11 -16.23 -13.52
CA VAL A 356 15.95 -16.44 -12.33
C VAL A 356 16.74 -15.19 -12.00
N ARG A 357 17.32 -14.50 -13.01
CA ARG A 357 18.00 -13.21 -12.82
C ARG A 357 17.05 -12.15 -12.25
N ALA A 358 15.83 -12.06 -12.79
CA ALA A 358 14.80 -11.14 -12.29
C ALA A 358 14.42 -11.45 -10.84
N GLN A 359 14.28 -12.74 -10.49
CA GLN A 359 13.98 -13.16 -9.12
C GLN A 359 15.12 -12.87 -8.14
N ALA A 360 16.36 -13.14 -8.53
CA ALA A 360 17.54 -12.87 -7.70
C ALA A 360 17.65 -11.37 -7.36
N LEU A 361 17.50 -10.50 -8.36
CA LEU A 361 17.49 -9.05 -8.16
C LEU A 361 16.35 -8.58 -7.25
N ALA A 362 15.15 -9.18 -7.38
CA ALA A 362 14.01 -8.84 -6.55
C ALA A 362 14.21 -9.23 -5.07
N ILE A 363 14.91 -10.33 -4.81
CA ILE A 363 15.27 -10.77 -3.45
C ILE A 363 16.37 -9.87 -2.88
N GLU A 364 17.44 -9.62 -3.64
CA GLU A 364 18.58 -8.79 -3.21
C GLU A 364 18.15 -7.37 -2.83
N HIS A 365 17.25 -6.76 -3.61
CA HIS A 365 16.79 -5.38 -3.40
C HIS A 365 15.47 -5.29 -2.62
N ASN A 366 14.98 -6.41 -2.06
CA ASN A 366 13.74 -6.50 -1.30
C ASN A 366 12.54 -5.80 -1.96
N VAL A 367 12.24 -6.18 -3.21
CA VAL A 367 11.15 -5.58 -3.98
C VAL A 367 9.98 -6.57 -4.08
N PRO A 368 9.03 -6.56 -3.11
CA PRO A 368 8.03 -7.63 -2.96
C PRO A 368 7.02 -7.69 -4.11
N LYS A 369 6.66 -6.53 -4.68
CA LYS A 369 5.73 -6.43 -5.84
C LYS A 369 6.34 -7.14 -7.05
N GLN A 370 7.60 -6.87 -7.36
CA GLN A 370 8.30 -7.46 -8.50
C GLN A 370 8.57 -8.95 -8.25
N LEU A 371 8.86 -9.35 -7.01
CA LEU A 371 8.99 -10.77 -6.64
C LEU A 371 7.69 -11.55 -6.93
N SER A 372 6.53 -10.95 -6.65
CA SER A 372 5.23 -11.55 -6.98
C SER A 372 5.06 -11.75 -8.50
N ALA A 373 5.41 -10.73 -9.28
CA ALA A 373 5.36 -10.78 -10.74
C ALA A 373 6.31 -11.85 -11.30
N CYS A 374 7.52 -11.98 -10.75
CA CYS A 374 8.47 -13.04 -11.12
C CYS A 374 7.89 -14.45 -10.91
N ARG A 375 7.20 -14.68 -9.79
CA ARG A 375 6.58 -15.98 -9.49
C ARG A 375 5.45 -16.32 -10.45
N LEU A 376 4.60 -15.35 -10.77
CA LEU A 376 3.52 -15.53 -11.77
C LEU A 376 4.09 -15.77 -13.17
N ALA A 377 5.15 -15.05 -13.55
CA ALA A 377 5.84 -15.26 -14.82
C ALA A 377 6.49 -16.65 -14.91
N LEU A 378 7.10 -17.13 -13.82
CA LEU A 378 7.61 -18.51 -13.71
C LEU A 378 6.47 -19.54 -13.83
N ALA A 379 5.35 -19.32 -13.13
CA ALA A 379 4.18 -20.19 -13.24
C ALA A 379 3.66 -20.26 -14.69
N GLN A 380 3.59 -19.12 -15.38
CA GLN A 380 3.17 -19.06 -16.77
C GLN A 380 4.17 -19.78 -17.71
N ALA A 381 5.47 -19.59 -17.51
CA ALA A 381 6.50 -20.27 -18.28
C ALA A 381 6.41 -21.80 -18.15
N TRP A 382 6.30 -22.31 -16.91
CA TRP A 382 6.15 -23.75 -16.66
C TRP A 382 4.87 -24.33 -17.29
N LEU A 383 3.77 -23.58 -17.27
CA LEU A 383 2.53 -23.99 -17.94
C LEU A 383 2.72 -24.09 -19.47
N ARG A 384 3.41 -23.12 -20.07
CA ARG A 384 3.69 -23.10 -21.52
C ARG A 384 4.59 -24.24 -21.97
N PHE A 385 5.57 -24.63 -21.15
CA PHE A 385 6.47 -25.76 -21.43
C PHE A 385 5.91 -27.13 -21.00
N GLY A 386 4.64 -27.21 -20.60
CA GLY A 386 3.94 -28.48 -20.35
C GLY A 386 4.10 -29.07 -18.95
N CYS A 387 4.55 -28.28 -17.96
CA CYS A 387 4.69 -28.69 -16.56
C CYS A 387 3.65 -27.98 -15.67
N PRO A 388 2.36 -28.37 -15.72
CA PRO A 388 1.28 -27.69 -15.00
C PRO A 388 1.40 -27.82 -13.48
N TRP A 389 1.99 -28.91 -12.98
CA TRP A 389 2.18 -29.11 -11.53
C TRP A 389 3.18 -28.11 -10.93
N VAL A 390 4.28 -27.80 -11.64
CA VAL A 390 5.25 -26.77 -11.21
C VAL A 390 4.58 -25.39 -11.26
N SER A 391 3.81 -25.14 -12.33
CA SER A 391 3.03 -23.90 -12.48
C SER A 391 2.09 -23.68 -11.30
N GLN A 392 1.34 -24.71 -10.90
CA GLN A 392 0.44 -24.65 -9.74
C GLN A 392 1.22 -24.39 -8.44
N LEU A 393 2.38 -25.00 -8.27
CA LEU A 393 3.20 -24.80 -7.07
C LEU A 393 3.72 -23.35 -6.97
N TYR A 394 4.18 -22.75 -8.07
CA TYR A 394 4.55 -21.32 -8.10
C TYR A 394 3.35 -20.40 -7.90
N ALA A 395 2.17 -20.76 -8.41
CA ALA A 395 0.94 -19.99 -8.22
C ALA A 395 0.40 -20.06 -6.78
N GLN A 396 0.61 -21.19 -6.10
CA GLN A 396 0.21 -21.42 -4.70
C GLN A 396 1.22 -20.89 -3.67
N LEU A 397 2.40 -20.45 -4.12
CA LEU A 397 3.41 -19.92 -3.21
C LEU A 397 2.93 -18.59 -2.63
N PRO A 398 2.74 -18.46 -1.31
CA PRO A 398 2.19 -17.25 -0.73
C PRO A 398 3.08 -16.05 -1.03
N LEU A 399 2.44 -14.97 -1.49
CA LEU A 399 2.98 -13.61 -1.57
C LEU A 399 3.51 -13.19 -0.17
N PRO A 400 4.50 -12.29 -0.07
CA PRO A 400 5.43 -12.15 1.06
C PRO A 400 4.81 -11.67 2.39
N ARG A 401 3.89 -12.47 2.94
CA ARG A 401 3.26 -12.35 4.27
C ARG A 401 2.94 -13.73 4.89
N ALA A 402 3.59 -14.80 4.44
CA ALA A 402 3.43 -16.14 5.03
C ALA A 402 4.68 -16.56 5.81
N THR A 403 4.46 -17.40 6.81
CA THR A 403 5.44 -17.93 7.76
C THR A 403 6.69 -18.49 7.07
N GLU A 404 7.86 -18.07 7.56
CA GLU A 404 9.18 -18.31 6.93
C GLU A 404 9.48 -19.80 6.69
N ASN A 405 8.96 -20.70 7.53
CA ASN A 405 9.26 -22.13 7.50
C ASN A 405 8.61 -22.91 6.35
N GLU A 406 7.32 -22.67 6.06
CA GLU A 406 6.66 -23.34 4.92
C GLU A 406 7.16 -22.80 3.57
N HIS A 407 7.52 -21.51 3.55
CA HIS A 407 8.06 -20.86 2.37
C HIS A 407 9.43 -21.44 1.98
N ALA A 408 10.32 -21.60 2.96
CA ALA A 408 11.65 -22.17 2.76
C ALA A 408 11.60 -23.62 2.28
N GLN A 409 10.69 -24.44 2.82
CA GLN A 409 10.56 -25.85 2.41
C GLN A 409 10.02 -25.99 0.98
N LYS A 410 9.01 -25.19 0.60
CA LYS A 410 8.48 -25.16 -0.78
C LYS A 410 9.50 -24.61 -1.78
N LEU A 411 10.28 -23.58 -1.40
CA LEU A 411 11.38 -23.05 -2.23
C LEU A 411 12.50 -24.07 -2.46
N ARG A 412 12.90 -24.84 -1.43
CA ARG A 412 13.91 -25.91 -1.57
C ARG A 412 13.45 -27.00 -2.54
N LEU A 413 12.18 -27.41 -2.44
CA LEU A 413 11.58 -28.38 -3.37
C LEU A 413 11.58 -27.83 -4.80
N LEU A 414 11.14 -26.59 -5.00
CA LEU A 414 11.16 -25.91 -6.30
C LEU A 414 12.56 -25.81 -6.91
N MET A 415 13.55 -25.38 -6.14
CA MET A 415 14.95 -25.30 -6.60
C MET A 415 15.49 -26.68 -6.98
N SER A 416 15.15 -27.73 -6.23
CA SER A 416 15.54 -29.11 -6.56
C SER A 416 14.87 -29.64 -7.85
N CYS A 417 13.65 -29.20 -8.14
CA CYS A 417 12.92 -29.57 -9.36
C CYS A 417 13.45 -28.81 -10.57
N GLN A 418 13.67 -27.50 -10.42
CA GLN A 418 14.25 -26.65 -11.46
C GLN A 418 15.68 -27.12 -11.83
N HIS A 419 16.49 -27.49 -10.85
CA HIS A 419 17.84 -28.03 -11.06
C HIS A 419 17.81 -29.34 -11.87
N ARG A 420 16.87 -30.25 -11.56
CA ARG A 420 16.71 -31.53 -12.26
C ARG A 420 16.14 -31.41 -13.67
N LEU A 421 15.30 -30.40 -13.93
CA LEU A 421 14.62 -30.21 -15.22
C LEU A 421 15.42 -29.32 -16.19
N CYS A 422 16.22 -28.38 -15.69
CA CYS A 422 16.94 -27.40 -16.52
C CYS A 422 18.47 -27.58 -16.52
N GLY A 423 19.03 -28.56 -15.80
CA GLY A 423 20.47 -28.90 -15.87
C GLY A 423 21.47 -27.84 -15.38
N TYR A 424 21.02 -26.76 -14.72
CA TYR A 424 21.89 -25.67 -14.26
C TYR A 424 22.76 -26.09 -13.07
N ALA A 425 24.08 -25.91 -13.14
CA ALA A 425 24.98 -26.06 -11.99
C ALA A 425 24.57 -25.12 -10.81
N PRO A 426 24.78 -25.54 -9.54
CA PRO A 426 24.43 -24.70 -8.39
C PRO A 426 25.21 -23.37 -8.42
N LEU A 427 24.51 -22.27 -8.13
CA LEU A 427 25.15 -21.02 -7.71
C LEU A 427 25.97 -21.30 -6.43
N PRO A 428 27.18 -20.72 -6.29
CA PRO A 428 28.02 -20.96 -5.13
C PRO A 428 27.37 -20.39 -3.87
N ASP A 429 27.07 -21.29 -2.93
CA ASP A 429 26.92 -21.11 -1.49
C ASP A 429 26.31 -19.78 -0.99
N CYS A 430 24.99 -19.64 -1.11
CA CYS A 430 24.24 -18.90 -0.09
C CYS A 430 24.14 -19.78 1.16
N GLN A 431 25.12 -19.67 2.07
CA GLN A 431 25.08 -20.28 3.39
C GLN A 431 23.97 -19.65 4.25
N PHE A 432 22.73 -20.10 4.09
CA PHE A 432 21.76 -20.09 5.18
C PHE A 432 21.92 -21.41 5.93
N ALA A 433 22.94 -21.47 6.79
CA ALA A 433 23.17 -22.59 7.68
C ALA A 433 22.01 -22.69 8.68
N ASN A 434 21.26 -23.79 8.62
CA ASN A 434 20.72 -24.42 9.82
C ASN A 434 20.68 -25.95 9.59
N PRO A 435 21.68 -26.71 10.08
CA PRO A 435 21.79 -28.15 9.86
C PRO A 435 21.03 -28.87 10.99
N ALA A 436 19.72 -29.03 10.86
CA ALA A 436 18.95 -29.79 11.85
C ALA A 436 17.75 -30.57 11.31
N LEU A 437 17.54 -30.65 10.00
CA LEU A 437 16.36 -31.33 9.42
C LEU A 437 16.69 -32.14 8.15
N SER A 438 17.88 -32.73 8.07
CA SER A 438 18.27 -33.58 6.93
C SER A 438 17.95 -35.07 7.09
N ASP A 439 17.49 -35.52 8.25
CA ASP A 439 17.18 -36.94 8.46
C ASP A 439 15.69 -37.12 8.73
N HIS A 440 15.10 -38.09 8.04
CA HIS A 440 13.67 -38.49 8.04
C HIS A 440 12.78 -37.80 7.02
N LEU A 441 12.83 -38.25 5.76
CA LEU A 441 11.65 -38.48 4.90
C LEU A 441 12.08 -39.00 3.51
N PHE A 442 12.69 -40.20 3.45
CA PHE A 442 12.69 -41.04 2.24
C PHE A 442 13.11 -42.45 2.65
N ASP A 443 12.14 -43.24 3.13
CA ASP A 443 12.24 -44.69 3.15
C ASP A 443 10.83 -45.26 2.93
N ALA A 444 10.45 -45.38 1.65
CA ALA A 444 9.34 -46.21 1.20
C ALA A 444 9.39 -46.37 -0.32
N SER A 445 10.37 -47.15 -0.80
CA SER A 445 10.21 -47.90 -2.05
C SER A 445 10.69 -49.32 -1.82
N SER A 446 9.75 -50.26 -1.70
CA SER A 446 9.75 -51.56 -2.41
C SER A 446 8.97 -52.62 -1.63
N SER A 447 7.80 -52.98 -2.15
CA SER A 447 7.41 -54.38 -2.39
C SER A 447 5.95 -54.42 -2.86
N GLY A 448 5.70 -55.00 -4.04
CA GLY A 448 4.34 -55.36 -4.45
C GLY A 448 4.06 -55.50 -5.94
N LEU A 449 4.86 -56.32 -6.64
CA LEU A 449 4.64 -56.97 -7.95
C LEU A 449 4.52 -56.11 -9.22
#